data_AF-A0A9X0DHU3-F1
#
_entry.id   AF-A0A9X0DHU3-F1
#
_cell.length_a   1.000
_cell.length_b   1.000
_cell.length_c   1.000
_cell.angle_alpha   90.00
_cell.angle_beta   90.00
_cell.angle_gamma   90.00
#
_symmetry.space_group_name_H-M   'P 1'
#
loop_
_entity.id
_entity.type
_entity.pdbx_description
1 polymer ?
#
loop_
_entity_poly.entity_id
_entity_poly.type
_entity_poly.pdbx_seq_one_letter_code
_entity_poly.pdbx_strand_id
1 'polypeptide(L)'
;MNNPRTISKPLTILQANVAKGASSHELALSLANDSCIDIVLIQEPYIFSDISRRITKSHPAYETFTPLDNWETRPRVMTYTRKEAGIRASQLWPIVTSRLHRLGII
;
A
#
# COMPACT_ATOMS: atom_id res chain seq x y z
N MET A 1 -37.66 -4.06 17.49
CA MET A 1 -37.29 -3.92 16.07
C MET A 1 -35.94 -4.60 15.87
N ASN A 2 -35.92 -5.77 15.22
CA ASN A 2 -34.68 -6.49 14.96
C ASN A 2 -33.92 -5.75 13.85
N ASN A 3 -32.76 -5.18 14.16
CA ASN A 3 -31.83 -4.69 13.16
C ASN A 3 -31.22 -5.93 12.49
N PRO A 4 -31.55 -6.28 11.23
CA PRO A 4 -30.88 -7.37 10.57
C PRO A 4 -29.40 -7.01 10.55
N ARG A 5 -28.56 -7.83 11.20
CA ARG A 5 -27.10 -7.71 11.07
C ARG A 5 -26.81 -7.72 9.58
N THR A 6 -26.55 -6.56 9.00
CA THR A 6 -26.10 -6.44 7.63
C THR A 6 -24.81 -7.22 7.59
N ILE A 7 -24.81 -8.38 6.94
CA ILE A 7 -23.60 -9.16 6.76
C ILE A 7 -22.71 -8.30 5.88
N SER A 8 -21.72 -7.63 6.49
CA SER A 8 -20.75 -6.86 5.74
C SER A 8 -19.98 -7.83 4.85
N LYS A 9 -19.77 -7.45 3.59
CA LYS A 9 -18.97 -8.27 2.67
C LYS A 9 -17.63 -8.64 3.34
N PRO A 10 -17.11 -9.86 3.13
CA PRO A 10 -15.78 -10.20 3.60
C PRO A 10 -14.73 -9.22 3.05
N LEU A 11 -13.72 -8.92 3.86
CA LEU A 11 -12.54 -8.18 3.41
C LEU A 11 -11.75 -9.06 2.43
N THR A 12 -11.40 -8.51 1.27
CA THR A 12 -10.64 -9.23 0.24
C THR A 12 -9.20 -8.74 0.17
N ILE A 13 -8.25 -9.68 0.07
CA ILE A 13 -6.81 -9.40 0.08
C ILE A 13 -6.16 -10.10 -1.10
N LEU A 14 -5.36 -9.36 -1.87
CA LEU A 14 -4.43 -9.90 -2.86
C LEU A 14 -3.01 -9.73 -2.34
N GLN A 15 -2.21 -10.79 -2.37
CA GLN A 15 -0.77 -10.72 -2.10
C GLN A 15 0.03 -11.23 -3.29
N ALA A 16 1.01 -10.46 -3.74
CA ALA A 16 1.87 -10.84 -4.86
C ALA A 16 3.32 -10.40 -4.62
N ASN A 17 4.28 -11.29 -4.88
CA ASN A 17 5.67 -10.90 -5.09
C ASN A 17 5.88 -10.66 -6.58
N VAL A 18 6.31 -9.44 -6.94
CA VAL A 18 6.42 -9.01 -8.34
C VAL A 18 7.86 -8.99 -8.84
N ALA A 19 8.81 -9.47 -8.02
CA ALA A 19 10.23 -9.61 -8.34
C ALA A 19 10.83 -8.35 -9.00
N LYS A 20 10.43 -7.17 -8.51
CA LYS A 20 10.85 -5.84 -9.01
C LYS A 20 10.40 -5.52 -10.45
N GLY A 21 9.59 -6.37 -11.07
CA GLY A 21 9.12 -6.24 -12.45
C GLY A 21 8.01 -5.21 -12.61
N ALA A 22 8.20 -4.25 -13.52
CA ALA A 22 7.22 -3.20 -13.80
C ALA A 22 5.88 -3.77 -14.30
N SER A 23 5.93 -4.68 -15.28
CA SER A 23 4.74 -5.28 -15.89
C SER A 23 4.00 -6.18 -14.91
N SER A 24 4.71 -6.99 -14.11
CA SER A 24 4.09 -7.85 -13.10
C SER A 24 3.40 -7.04 -12.01
N HIS A 25 4.00 -5.92 -11.61
CA HIS A 25 3.40 -5.00 -10.64
C HIS A 25 2.13 -4.33 -11.21
N GLU A 26 2.19 -3.86 -12.44
CA GLU A 26 1.02 -3.28 -13.12
C GLU A 26 -0.11 -4.29 -13.30
N LEU A 27 0.21 -5.51 -13.76
CA LEU A 27 -0.78 -6.59 -13.91
C LEU A 27 -1.46 -6.95 -12.59
N ALA A 28 -0.70 -6.99 -11.48
CA ALA A 28 -1.27 -7.27 -10.17
C ALA A 28 -2.29 -6.19 -9.74
N LEU A 29 -2.02 -4.91 -10.03
CA LEU A 29 -2.93 -3.82 -9.72
C LEU A 29 -4.18 -3.82 -10.62
N SER A 30 -4.03 -4.11 -11.91
CA SER A 30 -5.16 -4.27 -12.84
C SER A 30 -6.07 -5.43 -12.42
N LEU A 31 -5.49 -6.60 -12.13
CA LEU A 31 -6.25 -7.76 -11.68
C LEU A 31 -6.98 -7.49 -10.35
N ALA A 32 -6.32 -6.78 -9.43
CA ALA A 32 -6.94 -6.37 -8.17
C ALA A 32 -8.16 -5.48 -8.39
N ASN A 33 -8.05 -4.49 -9.29
CA ASN A 33 -9.15 -3.61 -9.65
C ASN A 33 -10.33 -4.39 -10.25
N ASP A 34 -10.06 -5.25 -11.23
CA ASP A 34 -11.09 -6.03 -11.93
C ASP A 34 -11.80 -6.99 -10.98
N SER A 35 -11.06 -7.54 -10.00
CA SER A 35 -11.57 -8.44 -8.97
C SER A 35 -12.13 -7.70 -7.75
N CYS A 36 -12.21 -6.36 -7.79
CA CYS A 36 -12.74 -5.53 -6.71
C CYS A 36 -12.02 -5.72 -5.35
N ILE A 37 -10.72 -6.04 -5.35
CA ILE A 37 -9.94 -6.35 -4.15
C ILE A 37 -9.82 -5.11 -3.26
N ASP A 38 -10.03 -5.31 -1.96
CA ASP A 38 -10.01 -4.23 -0.96
C ASP A 38 -8.58 -3.81 -0.59
N ILE A 39 -7.68 -4.77 -0.37
CA ILE A 39 -6.28 -4.55 0.02
C ILE A 39 -5.34 -5.34 -0.88
N VAL A 40 -4.33 -4.68 -1.44
CA VAL A 40 -3.26 -5.33 -2.20
C VAL A 40 -1.94 -5.18 -1.45
N LEU A 41 -1.22 -6.30 -1.31
CA LEU A 41 0.10 -6.38 -0.68
C LEU A 41 1.12 -6.81 -1.73
N ILE A 42 1.96 -5.87 -2.16
CA ILE A 42 3.02 -6.13 -3.13
C ILE A 42 4.34 -6.30 -2.41
N GLN A 43 5.01 -7.43 -2.62
CA GLN A 43 6.39 -7.68 -2.22
C GLN A 43 7.34 -7.44 -3.39
N GLU A 44 8.53 -6.94 -3.09
CA GLU A 44 9.54 -6.56 -4.09
C GLU A 44 8.98 -5.65 -5.18
N PRO A 45 8.39 -4.49 -4.82
CA PRO A 45 7.76 -3.63 -5.80
C PRO A 45 8.75 -3.15 -6.85
N TYR A 46 8.26 -2.97 -8.08
CA TYR A 46 8.96 -2.12 -9.05
C TYR A 46 9.12 -0.72 -8.48
N ILE A 47 10.35 -0.20 -8.54
CA ILE A 47 10.71 1.16 -8.19
C ILE A 47 11.47 1.71 -9.39
N PHE A 48 11.13 2.93 -9.81
CA PHE A 48 11.84 3.60 -10.90
C PHE A 48 13.33 3.73 -10.56
N SER A 49 14.18 3.68 -11.59
CA SER A 49 15.64 3.65 -11.42
C SER A 49 16.18 4.84 -10.64
N ASP A 50 15.58 6.02 -10.85
CA ASP A 50 15.84 7.20 -10.03
C ASP A 50 14.98 7.18 -8.77
N ILE A 51 15.56 6.66 -7.69
CA ILE A 51 14.90 6.48 -6.39
C ILE A 51 14.50 7.83 -5.77
N SER A 52 15.24 8.92 -6.06
CA SER A 52 14.96 10.25 -5.51
C SER A 52 13.58 10.77 -5.92
N ARG A 53 13.07 10.32 -7.07
CA ARG A 53 11.75 10.68 -7.60
C ARG A 53 10.60 9.97 -6.91
N ARG A 54 10.88 8.90 -6.16
CA ARG A 54 9.89 8.10 -5.41
C ARG A 54 8.73 7.59 -6.26
N ILE A 55 9.05 7.04 -7.43
CA ILE A 55 8.07 6.52 -8.38
C ILE A 55 7.97 4.99 -8.28
N THR A 56 6.74 4.50 -8.14
CA THR A 56 6.35 3.08 -8.20
C THR A 56 5.15 2.94 -9.15
N LYS A 57 4.68 1.71 -9.39
CA LYS A 57 3.38 1.48 -10.05
C LYS A 57 2.24 1.84 -9.09
N SER A 58 1.20 2.44 -9.66
CA SER A 58 0.00 2.84 -8.96
C SER A 58 -1.23 2.58 -9.84
N HIS A 59 -2.41 2.61 -9.25
CA HIS A 59 -3.68 2.48 -9.96
C HIS A 59 -4.70 3.49 -9.40
N PRO A 60 -5.48 4.20 -10.23
CA PRO A 60 -6.36 5.29 -9.77
C PRO A 60 -7.36 4.89 -8.67
N ALA A 61 -7.86 3.65 -8.71
CA ALA A 61 -8.81 3.11 -7.73
C ALA A 61 -8.21 2.87 -6.32
N TYR A 62 -6.88 2.94 -6.19
CA TYR A 62 -6.18 2.60 -4.95
C TYR A 62 -5.42 3.80 -4.37
N GLU A 63 -5.43 3.89 -3.04
CA GLU A 63 -4.49 4.68 -2.26
C GLU A 63 -3.24 3.84 -1.98
N THR A 64 -2.05 4.46 -1.98
CA THR A 64 -0.76 3.77 -1.84
C THR A 64 -0.09 4.11 -0.52
N PHE A 65 0.40 3.08 0.16
CA PHE A 65 1.09 3.14 1.43
C PHE A 65 2.49 2.52 1.28
N THR A 66 3.51 3.28 1.64
CA THR A 66 4.93 2.89 1.52
C THR A 66 5.52 2.69 2.90
N PRO A 67 6.25 1.60 3.20
CA PRO A 67 6.85 1.37 4.52
C PRO A 67 8.01 2.31 4.88
N LEU A 68 8.46 3.17 3.94
CA LEU A 68 9.55 4.14 4.13
C LEU A 68 9.11 5.54 3.69
N ASP A 69 9.45 6.56 4.48
CA ASP A 69 9.13 7.98 4.21
C ASP A 69 10.08 8.64 3.20
N ASN A 70 11.39 8.36 3.30
CA ASN A 70 12.43 9.06 2.55
C ASN A 70 12.94 8.28 1.31
N TRP A 71 12.59 7.00 1.17
CA TRP A 71 13.10 6.06 0.15
C TRP A 71 14.63 6.09 0.00
N GLU A 72 15.38 6.39 1.07
CA GLU A 72 16.85 6.27 1.07
C GLU A 72 17.31 4.84 0.74
N THR A 73 16.47 3.88 1.13
CA THR A 73 16.56 2.51 0.67
C THR A 73 15.33 2.15 -0.15
N ARG A 74 15.51 1.22 -1.08
CA ARG A 74 14.42 0.74 -1.93
C ARG A 74 13.32 0.08 -1.07
N PRO A 75 12.05 0.53 -1.15
CA PRO A 75 10.96 -0.14 -0.46
C PRO A 75 10.90 -1.62 -0.81
N ARG A 76 10.70 -2.47 0.20
CA ARG A 76 10.59 -3.93 0.03
C ARG A 76 9.14 -4.41 -0.11
N VAL A 77 8.19 -3.56 0.26
CA VAL A 77 6.76 -3.79 0.12
C VAL A 77 6.04 -2.50 -0.26
N MET A 78 4.85 -2.62 -0.84
CA MET A 78 3.85 -1.55 -0.99
C MET A 78 2.48 -2.11 -0.61
N THR A 79 1.68 -1.31 0.09
CA THR A 79 0.29 -1.64 0.41
C THR A 79 -0.63 -0.71 -0.36
N TYR A 80 -1.70 -1.25 -0.93
CA TYR A 80 -2.70 -0.48 -1.64
C TYR A 80 -4.07 -0.74 -1.02
N THR A 81 -4.86 0.30 -0.78
CA THR A 81 -6.24 0.16 -0.29
C THR A 81 -7.22 0.76 -1.30
N ARG A 82 -8.32 0.05 -1.56
CA ARG A 82 -9.31 0.50 -2.53
C ARG A 82 -10.10 1.68 -1.96
N LYS A 83 -10.10 2.81 -2.65
CA LYS A 83 -10.72 4.07 -2.19
C LYS A 83 -12.22 3.93 -1.93
N GLU A 84 -12.92 3.17 -2.78
CA GLU A 84 -14.38 3.00 -2.72
C GLU A 84 -14.82 1.86 -1.79
N ALA A 85 -13.89 1.13 -1.16
CA ALA A 85 -14.23 0.03 -0.26
C ALA A 85 -14.81 0.48 1.10
N GLY A 86 -14.80 1.79 1.39
CA GLY A 86 -15.20 2.33 2.69
C GLY A 86 -14.23 2.00 3.83
N ILE A 87 -13.02 1.54 3.49
CA ILE A 87 -11.97 1.19 4.46
C ILE A 87 -11.21 2.46 4.83
N ARG A 88 -11.18 2.79 6.12
CA ARG A 88 -10.33 3.84 6.67
C ARG A 88 -8.98 3.24 7.04
N ALA A 89 -7.99 3.42 6.18
CA ALA A 89 -6.63 2.97 6.43
C ALA A 89 -5.77 4.11 6.99
N SER A 90 -4.89 3.78 7.92
CA SER A 90 -3.82 4.66 8.38
C SER A 90 -2.54 3.86 8.48
N GLN A 91 -1.42 4.49 8.12
CA GLN A 91 -0.12 3.87 8.27
C GLN A 91 0.51 4.30 9.59
N LEU A 92 0.87 3.31 10.40
CA LEU A 92 1.71 3.51 11.57
C LEU A 92 3.16 3.39 11.17
N TRP A 93 3.98 4.29 11.72
CA TRP A 93 5.42 4.24 11.59
C TRP A 93 5.97 3.79 12.93
N PRO A 94 6.67 2.64 13.03
CA PRO A 94 7.41 2.35 14.24
C PRO A 94 8.35 3.54 14.48
N ILE A 95 8.23 4.16 15.67
CA ILE A 95 8.96 5.36 16.03
C ILE A 95 10.46 5.01 16.00
N VAL A 96 11.12 5.31 14.90
CA VAL A 96 12.58 5.28 14.81
C VAL A 96 13.03 6.73 14.87
N THR A 97 13.26 7.20 16.11
CA THR A 97 14.24 8.20 16.62
C THR A 97 14.43 9.56 15.92
N SER A 98 14.03 9.73 14.67
CA SER A 98 14.24 10.91 13.83
C SER A 98 13.22 12.03 14.09
N ARG A 99 12.07 11.72 14.69
CA ARG A 99 11.10 12.73 15.14
C ARG A 99 11.49 13.30 16.51
N LEU A 100 12.13 12.52 17.38
CA LEU A 100 12.60 12.98 18.69
C LEU A 100 13.86 13.86 18.57
N HIS A 101 14.78 13.54 17.65
CA HIS A 101 15.91 14.41 17.28
C HIS A 101 15.46 15.80 16.79
N ARG A 102 14.31 15.87 16.08
CA ARG A 102 13.75 17.12 15.57
C ARG A 102 12.93 17.90 16.60
N LEU A 103 12.54 17.26 17.71
CA LEU A 103 11.77 17.86 18.79
C LEU A 103 12.62 18.15 20.04
N GLY A 104 13.90 17.79 20.05
CA GLY A 104 14.82 18.07 21.16
C GLY A 104 14.45 17.38 22.48
N ILE A 105 13.76 16.24 22.41
CA ILE A 105 13.27 15.49 23.59
C ILE A 105 14.29 14.42 24.03
N ILE A 106 15.35 14.21 23.24
CA ILE A 106 16.59 13.50 23.59
C ILE A 106 17.77 14.28 23.01
#